data_AF-A0A1E5JUB5-F1
#
_entry.id   AF-A0A1E5JUB5-F1
#
_cell.length_a   1.000
_cell.length_b   1.000
_cell.length_c   1.000
_cell.angle_alpha   90.00
_cell.angle_beta   90.00
_cell.angle_gamma   90.00
#
_symmetry.space_group_name_H-M   'P 1'
#
loop_
_entity.id
_entity.type
_entity.pdbx_description
1 polymer ?
#
loop_
_entity_poly.entity_id
_entity_poly.type
_entity_poly.pdbx_seq_one_letter_code
_entity_poly.pdbx_strand_id
1 'polypeptide(L)'
;MTPDDHLKKQLLETFSTELESLSTLITDHLKKIERGESKSDLNQLMEEISRAGRNIKVLALSVGIDELGKIAGYVEKLFEPSQTISPERINLTFRAIEEMRETLHNFIEEKPLSAELDALLQQLQHALNHEEEKKEEIQTIEKKPALSEPVAPVTPPGNVADNEFIKNLL
;
A
#
# COMPACT_ATOMS: atom_id res chain seq x y z
N MET A 1 -2.97 -14.73 39.29
CA MET A 1 -3.42 -14.12 38.03
C MET A 1 -4.29 -12.94 38.41
N THR A 2 -3.88 -11.74 38.00
CA THR A 2 -4.60 -10.49 38.28
C THR A 2 -5.78 -10.32 37.31
N PRO A 3 -6.79 -9.48 37.61
CA PRO A 3 -7.87 -9.16 36.66
C PRO A 3 -7.36 -8.67 35.30
N ASP A 4 -6.23 -7.94 35.29
CA ASP A 4 -5.59 -7.43 34.08
C ASP A 4 -5.00 -8.56 33.22
N ASP A 5 -4.44 -9.61 33.84
CA ASP A 5 -3.95 -10.79 33.13
C ASP A 5 -5.09 -11.56 32.44
N HIS A 6 -6.25 -11.65 33.10
CA HIS A 6 -7.42 -12.30 32.52
C HIS A 6 -7.97 -11.51 31.32
N LEU A 7 -8.08 -10.19 31.45
CA LEU A 7 -8.51 -9.32 30.36
C LEU A 7 -7.54 -9.40 29.18
N LYS A 8 -6.22 -9.35 29.44
CA LYS A 8 -5.19 -9.50 28.40
C LYS A 8 -5.32 -10.85 27.68
N LYS A 9 -5.54 -11.95 28.41
CA LYS A 9 -5.73 -13.28 27.81
C LYS A 9 -6.95 -13.33 26.90
N GLN A 10 -8.09 -12.82 27.36
CA GLN A 10 -9.31 -12.79 26.54
C GLN A 10 -9.16 -11.92 25.28
N LEU A 11 -8.44 -10.80 25.41
CA LEU A 11 -8.14 -9.92 24.28
C LEU A 11 -7.25 -10.62 23.25
N LEU A 12 -6.22 -11.34 23.70
CA LEU A 12 -5.35 -12.13 22.83
C LEU A 12 -6.08 -13.32 22.19
N GLU A 13 -6.97 -14.00 22.92
CA GLU A 13 -7.80 -15.08 22.35
C GLU A 13 -8.74 -14.56 21.26
N THR A 14 -9.37 -13.41 21.50
CA THR A 14 -10.24 -12.74 20.52
C THR A 14 -9.43 -12.33 19.29
N PHE A 15 -8.28 -11.69 19.50
CA PHE A 15 -7.39 -11.31 18.41
C PHE A 15 -6.88 -12.51 17.62
N SER A 16 -6.56 -13.63 18.28
CA SER A 16 -6.11 -14.87 17.61
C SER A 16 -7.18 -15.41 16.67
N THR A 17 -8.44 -15.40 17.10
CA THR A 17 -9.57 -15.84 16.28
C THR A 17 -9.77 -14.93 15.08
N GLU A 18 -9.70 -13.61 15.30
CA GLU A 18 -9.88 -12.61 14.24
C GLU A 18 -8.72 -12.63 13.24
N LEU A 19 -7.48 -12.81 13.71
CA LEU A 19 -6.30 -12.96 12.87
C LEU A 19 -6.47 -14.15 11.92
N GLU A 20 -6.93 -15.31 12.42
CA GLU A 20 -7.10 -16.49 11.57
C GLU A 20 -8.23 -16.31 10.54
N SER A 21 -9.35 -15.68 10.93
CA SER A 21 -10.44 -15.34 10.03
C SER A 21 -9.98 -14.45 8.88
N LEU A 22 -9.29 -13.35 9.21
CA LEU A 22 -8.78 -12.39 8.22
C LEU A 22 -7.65 -13.00 7.39
N SER A 23 -6.78 -13.83 7.98
CA SER A 23 -5.73 -14.55 7.27
C SER A 23 -6.30 -15.54 6.25
N THR A 24 -7.38 -16.24 6.61
CA THR A 24 -8.10 -17.14 5.70
C THR A 24 -8.70 -16.36 4.53
N LEU A 25 -9.36 -15.23 4.82
CA LEU A 25 -9.92 -14.36 3.78
C LEU A 25 -8.83 -13.88 2.80
N ILE A 26 -7.70 -13.37 3.30
CA ILE A 26 -6.60 -12.92 2.45
C ILE A 26 -6.08 -14.09 1.61
N THR A 27 -5.83 -15.24 2.23
CA THR A 27 -5.32 -16.44 1.56
C THR A 27 -6.23 -16.91 0.42
N ASP A 28 -7.54 -16.93 0.65
CA ASP A 28 -8.51 -17.33 -0.35
C ASP A 28 -8.56 -16.36 -1.53
N HIS A 29 -8.45 -15.06 -1.26
CA HIS A 29 -8.40 -14.05 -2.31
C HIS A 29 -7.11 -14.10 -3.10
N LEU A 30 -5.97 -14.32 -2.47
CA LEU A 30 -4.70 -14.55 -3.16
C LEU A 30 -4.80 -15.74 -4.13
N LYS A 31 -5.39 -16.85 -3.69
CA LYS A 31 -5.61 -18.03 -4.55
C LYS A 31 -6.56 -17.75 -5.71
N LYS A 32 -7.58 -16.91 -5.52
CA LYS A 32 -8.47 -16.47 -6.62
C LYS A 32 -7.68 -15.64 -7.63
N ILE A 33 -6.91 -14.67 -7.15
CA ILE A 33 -6.04 -13.84 -8.01
C ILE A 33 -5.09 -14.71 -8.86
N GLU A 34 -4.45 -15.72 -8.27
CA GLU A 34 -3.56 -16.65 -9.00
C GLU A 34 -4.28 -17.44 -10.11
N ARG A 35 -5.58 -17.69 -9.98
CA ARG A 35 -6.38 -18.41 -10.98
C ARG A 35 -6.80 -17.55 -12.16
N GLY A 36 -6.51 -16.25 -12.15
CA GLY A 36 -6.75 -15.35 -13.27
C GLY A 36 -8.19 -14.84 -13.35
N GLU A 37 -8.73 -14.33 -12.25
CA GLU A 37 -10.05 -13.67 -12.21
C GLU A 37 -10.12 -12.44 -13.14
N SER A 38 -11.34 -11.99 -13.46
CA SER A 38 -11.53 -10.84 -14.33
C SER A 38 -10.97 -9.55 -13.72
N LYS A 39 -10.64 -8.54 -14.54
CA LYS A 39 -10.07 -7.27 -14.03
C LYS A 39 -11.00 -6.54 -13.05
N SER A 40 -12.31 -6.63 -13.23
CA SER A 40 -13.29 -6.05 -12.30
C SER A 40 -13.23 -6.76 -10.95
N ASP A 41 -13.10 -8.07 -10.96
CA ASP A 41 -13.03 -8.91 -9.75
C ASP A 41 -11.68 -8.73 -9.05
N LEU A 42 -10.59 -8.55 -9.80
CA LEU A 42 -9.25 -8.32 -9.26
C LEU A 42 -9.21 -7.09 -8.35
N ASN A 43 -9.77 -5.96 -8.79
CA ASN A 43 -9.79 -4.73 -7.98
C ASN A 43 -10.55 -4.92 -6.67
N GLN A 44 -11.69 -5.61 -6.73
CA GLN A 44 -12.48 -5.93 -5.54
C GLN A 44 -11.69 -6.84 -4.58
N LEU A 45 -11.06 -7.90 -5.10
CA LEU A 45 -10.26 -8.82 -4.29
C LEU A 45 -9.09 -8.08 -3.61
N MET A 46 -8.42 -7.18 -4.33
CA MET A 46 -7.35 -6.34 -3.79
C MET A 46 -7.85 -5.43 -2.67
N GLU A 47 -8.97 -4.73 -2.87
CA GLU A 47 -9.55 -3.87 -1.84
C GLU A 47 -9.89 -4.66 -0.57
N GLU A 48 -10.43 -5.86 -0.72
CA GLU A 48 -10.74 -6.73 0.42
C GLU A 48 -9.51 -7.22 1.16
N ILE A 49 -8.43 -7.56 0.45
CA ILE A 49 -7.13 -7.90 1.05
C ILE A 49 -6.56 -6.69 1.80
N SER A 50 -6.55 -5.51 1.16
CA SER A 50 -6.02 -4.28 1.77
C SER A 50 -6.77 -3.93 3.06
N ARG A 51 -8.10 -4.02 3.03
CA ARG A 51 -8.96 -3.81 4.20
C ARG A 51 -8.69 -4.83 5.31
N ALA A 52 -8.54 -6.10 4.97
CA ALA A 52 -8.21 -7.14 5.95
C ALA A 52 -6.84 -6.88 6.60
N GLY A 53 -5.82 -6.50 5.82
CA GLY A 53 -4.51 -6.07 6.34
C GLY A 53 -4.61 -4.89 7.30
N ARG A 54 -5.38 -3.86 6.95
CA ARG A 54 -5.65 -2.71 7.84
C ARG A 54 -6.31 -3.14 9.16
N ASN A 55 -7.30 -4.02 9.09
CA ASN A 55 -8.00 -4.51 10.28
C ASN A 55 -7.03 -5.28 11.20
N ILE A 56 -6.23 -6.20 10.65
CA ILE A 56 -5.21 -6.92 11.42
C ILE A 56 -4.24 -5.95 12.07
N LYS A 57 -3.74 -4.96 11.32
CA LYS A 57 -2.82 -3.93 11.83
C LYS A 57 -3.39 -3.19 13.03
N VAL A 58 -4.64 -2.70 12.93
CA VAL A 58 -5.28 -1.96 14.04
C VAL A 58 -5.43 -2.85 15.26
N LEU A 59 -5.86 -4.10 15.08
CA LEU A 59 -6.01 -5.05 16.17
C LEU A 59 -4.67 -5.37 16.84
N ALA A 60 -3.63 -5.65 16.05
CA ALA A 60 -2.29 -5.95 16.53
C ALA A 60 -1.70 -4.82 17.38
N LEU A 61 -1.81 -3.58 16.91
CA LEU A 61 -1.36 -2.40 17.65
C LEU A 61 -2.17 -2.19 18.94
N SER A 62 -3.46 -2.52 18.92
CA SER A 62 -4.34 -2.42 20.10
C SER A 62 -3.96 -3.41 21.20
N VAL A 63 -3.32 -4.53 20.84
CA VAL A 63 -2.84 -5.55 21.79
C VAL A 63 -1.34 -5.47 22.07
N GLY A 64 -0.64 -4.48 21.48
CA GLY A 64 0.77 -4.21 21.72
C GLY A 64 1.75 -5.12 20.96
N ILE A 65 1.34 -5.68 19.82
CA ILE A 65 2.19 -6.54 18.98
C ILE A 65 2.65 -5.75 17.75
N ASP A 66 3.62 -4.86 17.95
CA ASP A 66 4.04 -3.88 16.95
C ASP A 66 4.54 -4.51 15.65
N GLU A 67 5.36 -5.56 15.73
CA GLU A 67 5.92 -6.20 14.53
C GLU A 67 4.84 -6.85 13.65
N LEU A 68 3.85 -7.50 14.27
CA LEU A 68 2.69 -8.03 13.54
C LEU A 68 1.91 -6.88 12.89
N GLY A 69 1.74 -5.77 13.61
CA GLY A 69 1.15 -4.54 13.07
C GLY A 69 1.89 -4.00 11.84
N LYS A 70 3.23 -4.06 11.83
CA LYS A 70 4.04 -3.65 10.67
C LYS A 70 3.84 -4.59 9.49
N ILE A 71 3.90 -5.91 9.69
CA ILE A 71 3.67 -6.90 8.63
C ILE A 71 2.30 -6.68 7.99
N ALA A 72 1.24 -6.56 8.81
CA ALA A 72 -0.12 -6.33 8.36
C ALA A 72 -0.25 -4.98 7.60
N GLY A 73 0.48 -3.95 8.02
CA GLY A 73 0.57 -2.68 7.32
C GLY A 73 1.23 -2.77 5.95
N TYR A 74 2.20 -3.67 5.76
CA TYR A 74 2.74 -3.94 4.43
C TYR A 74 1.70 -4.64 3.54
N VAL A 75 0.99 -5.64 4.08
CA VAL A 75 -0.09 -6.32 3.35
C VAL A 75 -1.19 -5.34 2.94
N GLU A 76 -1.60 -4.44 3.84
CA GLU A 76 -2.54 -3.35 3.56
C GLU A 76 -2.11 -2.55 2.32
N LYS A 77 -0.86 -2.08 2.29
CA LYS A 77 -0.34 -1.20 1.24
C LYS A 77 -0.07 -1.92 -0.07
N LEU A 78 0.41 -3.17 -0.02
CA LEU A 78 0.73 -3.97 -1.20
C LEU A 78 -0.51 -4.24 -2.08
N PHE A 79 -1.70 -4.19 -1.49
CA PHE A 79 -2.96 -4.46 -2.20
C PHE A 79 -3.88 -3.23 -2.29
N GLU A 80 -3.36 -2.02 -2.05
CA GLU A 80 -4.15 -0.82 -2.36
C GLU A 80 -4.57 -0.83 -3.84
N PRO A 81 -5.78 -0.34 -4.19
CA PRO A 81 -6.32 -0.42 -5.56
C PRO A 81 -5.43 0.21 -6.65
N SER A 82 -4.45 1.03 -6.28
CA SER A 82 -3.52 1.69 -7.20
C SER A 82 -2.27 0.88 -7.54
N GLN A 83 -2.11 -0.30 -6.95
CA GLN A 83 -0.89 -1.10 -7.05
C GLN A 83 -1.01 -2.17 -8.14
N THR A 84 0.11 -2.57 -8.75
CA THR A 84 0.09 -3.67 -9.73
C THR A 84 0.34 -5.01 -9.08
N ILE A 85 -0.48 -6.03 -9.36
CA ILE A 85 -0.27 -7.36 -8.78
C ILE A 85 0.78 -8.14 -9.59
N SER A 86 1.68 -8.80 -8.86
CA SER A 86 2.65 -9.74 -9.42
C SER A 86 2.68 -11.06 -8.63
N PRO A 87 3.14 -12.16 -9.24
CA PRO A 87 3.33 -13.44 -8.52
C PRO A 87 4.26 -13.32 -7.32
N GLU A 88 5.30 -12.50 -7.40
CA GLU A 88 6.24 -12.26 -6.30
C GLU A 88 5.52 -11.62 -5.11
N ARG A 89 4.65 -10.63 -5.34
CA ARG A 89 3.85 -10.02 -4.28
C ARG A 89 2.90 -11.02 -3.63
N ILE A 90 2.24 -11.85 -4.43
CA ILE A 90 1.33 -12.89 -3.92
C ILE A 90 2.10 -13.85 -2.98
N ASN A 91 3.24 -14.37 -3.45
CA ASN A 91 4.09 -15.26 -2.66
C ASN A 91 4.62 -14.61 -1.38
N LEU A 92 5.03 -13.34 -1.48
CA LEU A 92 5.49 -12.57 -0.33
C LEU A 92 4.37 -12.37 0.71
N THR A 93 3.13 -12.23 0.24
CA THR A 93 1.96 -12.06 1.11
C THR A 93 1.59 -13.35 1.82
N PHE A 94 1.70 -14.52 1.16
CA PHE A 94 1.56 -15.80 1.85
C PHE A 94 2.58 -15.94 2.98
N ARG A 95 3.84 -15.59 2.73
CA ARG A 95 4.88 -15.59 3.78
C ARG A 95 4.58 -14.60 4.90
N ALA A 96 4.07 -13.41 4.58
CA ALA A 96 3.64 -12.43 5.57
C ALA A 96 2.52 -12.98 6.48
N ILE A 97 1.58 -13.75 5.93
CA ILE A 97 0.51 -14.37 6.74
C ILE A 97 1.07 -15.41 7.70
N GLU A 98 1.96 -16.29 7.23
CA GLU A 98 2.60 -17.27 8.12
C GLU A 98 3.40 -16.58 9.22
N GLU A 99 4.16 -15.53 8.88
CA GLU A 99 4.92 -14.75 9.86
C GLU A 99 4.03 -14.03 10.87
N MET A 100 2.85 -13.53 10.47
CA MET A 100 1.89 -12.94 11.42
C MET A 100 1.40 -13.97 12.44
N ARG A 101 1.13 -15.21 12.01
CA ARG A 101 0.75 -16.30 12.92
C ARG A 101 1.88 -16.66 13.87
N GLU A 102 3.09 -16.79 13.35
CA GLU A 102 4.28 -17.09 14.14
C GLU A 102 4.59 -15.97 15.14
N THR A 103 4.49 -14.70 14.72
CA THR A 103 4.69 -13.54 15.60
C THR A 103 3.69 -13.53 16.75
N LEU A 104 2.41 -13.82 16.49
CA LEU A 104 1.41 -13.94 17.55
C LEU A 104 1.72 -15.11 18.50
N HIS A 105 2.09 -16.26 17.95
CA HIS A 105 2.47 -17.42 18.76
C HIS A 105 3.66 -17.11 19.66
N ASN A 106 4.73 -16.52 19.12
CA ASN A 106 5.91 -16.13 19.88
C ASN A 106 5.60 -15.08 20.94
N PHE A 107 4.70 -14.14 20.66
CA PHE A 107 4.24 -13.15 21.64
C PHE A 107 3.49 -13.81 22.81
N ILE A 108 2.60 -14.78 22.54
CA ILE A 108 1.85 -15.51 23.58
C ILE A 108 2.78 -16.38 24.43
N GLU A 109 3.78 -17.01 23.81
CA GLU A 109 4.75 -17.88 24.47
C GLU A 109 5.95 -17.12 25.08
N GLU A 110 5.97 -15.79 25.00
CA GLU A 110 7.07 -14.92 25.43
C GLU A 110 8.44 -15.32 24.85
N LYS A 111 8.44 -15.81 23.61
CA LYS A 111 9.64 -16.18 22.85
C LYS A 111 10.22 -14.96 22.14
N PRO A 112 11.55 -14.90 21.95
CA PRO A 112 12.16 -13.88 21.11
C PRO A 112 11.68 -14.03 19.66
N LEU A 113 11.65 -12.91 18.94
CA LEU A 113 11.37 -12.89 17.51
C LEU A 113 12.49 -13.58 16.73
N SER A 114 12.14 -14.17 15.60
CA SER A 114 13.08 -14.89 14.74
C SER A 114 13.88 -13.92 13.85
N ALA A 115 15.07 -14.34 13.42
CA ALA A 115 15.90 -13.55 12.51
C ALA A 115 15.30 -13.47 11.08
N GLU A 116 14.44 -14.43 10.74
CA GLU A 116 13.72 -14.49 9.47
C GLU A 116 12.71 -13.33 9.31
N LEU A 117 12.18 -12.80 10.43
CA LEU A 117 11.28 -11.64 10.44
C LEU A 117 11.92 -10.40 9.83
N ASP A 118 13.15 -10.06 10.23
CA ASP A 118 13.85 -8.87 9.73
C ASP A 118 14.07 -8.96 8.21
N ALA A 119 14.44 -10.14 7.72
CA ALA A 119 14.61 -10.39 6.29
C ALA A 119 13.28 -10.25 5.54
N LEU A 120 12.18 -10.72 6.13
CA LEU A 120 10.84 -10.56 5.53
C LEU A 120 10.40 -9.10 5.49
N LEU A 121 10.59 -8.34 6.57
CA LEU A 121 10.24 -6.92 6.64
C LEU A 121 10.99 -6.11 5.57
N GLN A 122 12.27 -6.40 5.35
CA GLN A 122 13.05 -5.79 4.26
C GLN A 122 12.47 -6.12 2.89
N GLN A 123 12.09 -7.38 2.65
CA GLN A 123 11.47 -7.79 1.38
C GLN A 123 10.12 -7.12 1.15
N LEU A 124 9.29 -7.01 2.19
CA LEU A 124 7.99 -6.31 2.16
C LEU A 124 8.16 -4.82 1.87
N GLN A 125 9.13 -4.17 2.52
CA GLN A 125 9.44 -2.77 2.28
C GLN A 125 9.92 -2.52 0.85
N HIS A 126 10.84 -3.35 0.36
CA HIS A 126 11.36 -3.24 -0.99
C HIS A 126 10.27 -3.44 -2.05
N ALA A 127 9.33 -4.37 -1.82
CA ALA A 127 8.20 -4.60 -2.71
C ALA A 127 7.23 -3.41 -2.80
N LEU A 128 7.16 -2.56 -1.77
CA LEU A 128 6.41 -1.30 -1.83
C LEU A 128 7.16 -0.23 -2.62
N ASN A 129 8.45 -0.03 -2.32
CA ASN A 129 9.22 1.07 -2.89
C ASN A 129 9.42 0.95 -4.41
N HIS A 130 9.57 -0.27 -4.94
CA HIS A 130 9.72 -0.47 -6.39
C HIS A 130 8.49 -0.10 -7.23
N GLU A 131 7.30 0.00 -6.63
CA GLU A 131 6.12 0.53 -7.31
C GLU A 131 6.09 2.06 -7.31
N GLU A 132 6.63 2.69 -6.26
CA GLU A 132 6.75 4.15 -6.16
C GLU A 132 7.77 4.69 -7.16
N GLU A 133 8.94 4.05 -7.29
CA GLU A 133 9.98 4.42 -8.26
C GLU A 133 9.48 4.31 -9.72
N LYS A 134 8.71 3.26 -10.05
CA LYS A 134 8.08 3.11 -11.37
C LYS A 134 7.02 4.19 -11.66
N LYS A 135 6.30 4.67 -10.65
CA LYS A 135 5.31 5.74 -10.79
C LYS A 135 5.96 7.11 -11.01
N GLU A 136 7.18 7.33 -10.50
CA GLU A 136 7.93 8.58 -10.68
C GLU A 136 8.64 8.66 -12.05
N GLU A 137 9.18 7.54 -12.57
CA GLU A 137 9.81 7.54 -13.90
C GLU A 137 8.83 7.86 -15.05
N ILE A 138 7.57 7.40 -14.96
CA ILE A 138 6.56 7.65 -16.01
C ILE A 138 6.16 9.13 -16.07
N GLN A 139 6.18 9.86 -14.95
CA GLN A 139 5.87 11.31 -14.92
C GLN A 139 6.99 12.19 -15.48
N THR A 140 8.21 11.65 -15.59
CA THR A 140 9.38 12.45 -16.03
C THR A 140 9.56 12.44 -17.55
N ILE A 141 8.93 11.50 -18.28
CA ILE A 141 9.12 11.33 -19.73
C ILE A 141 8.17 12.22 -20.57
N GLU A 142 7.14 12.84 -19.96
CA GLU A 142 6.17 13.70 -20.67
C GLU A 142 6.58 15.19 -20.74
N LYS A 143 7.89 15.48 -20.84
CA LYS A 143 8.41 16.78 -21.28
C LYS A 143 9.21 16.62 -22.57
N LYS A 144 8.50 16.40 -23.69
CA LYS A 144 9.09 16.49 -25.04
C LYS A 144 9.29 17.98 -25.42
N PRO A 145 10.42 18.34 -26.07
CA PRO A 145 10.93 19.71 -26.08
C PRO A 145 10.32 20.57 -27.19
N ALA A 146 9.96 21.81 -26.84
CA ALA A 146 9.72 22.85 -27.83
C ALA A 146 11.06 23.36 -28.37
N LEU A 147 11.40 22.92 -29.58
CA LEU A 147 12.47 23.46 -30.41
C LEU A 147 12.25 24.98 -30.56
N SER A 148 13.14 25.79 -29.99
CA SER A 148 13.13 27.24 -30.19
C SER A 148 14.14 27.56 -31.28
N GLU A 149 13.66 27.92 -32.47
CA GLU A 149 14.48 28.54 -33.51
C GLU A 149 14.88 29.96 -33.10
N PRO A 150 16.08 30.43 -33.46
CA PRO A 150 16.55 31.77 -33.14
C PRO A 150 16.11 32.75 -34.24
N VAL A 151 15.31 33.76 -33.90
CA VAL A 151 15.10 34.90 -34.80
C VAL A 151 15.21 36.22 -34.05
N ALA A 152 16.27 36.95 -34.37
CA ALA A 152 16.38 38.41 -34.30
C ALA A 152 17.24 38.82 -35.52
N PRO A 153 17.02 40.00 -36.17
CA PRO A 153 16.89 41.28 -35.49
C PRO A 153 15.91 42.34 -36.08
N VAL A 154 15.29 43.09 -35.17
CA VAL A 154 15.10 44.56 -35.10
C VAL A 154 15.10 45.39 -36.40
N THR A 155 13.99 46.08 -36.72
CA THR A 155 13.92 47.57 -36.89
C THR A 155 12.47 48.12 -36.88
N PRO A 156 12.16 49.23 -36.15
CA PRO A 156 10.90 50.03 -36.19
C PRO A 156 11.05 51.25 -37.16
N PRO A 157 10.01 52.03 -37.59
CA PRO A 157 9.11 52.84 -36.72
C PRO A 157 7.68 53.22 -37.23
N GLY A 158 6.83 53.68 -36.29
CA GLY A 158 5.74 54.67 -36.47
C GLY A 158 4.42 54.19 -37.11
N ASN A 159 3.22 54.71 -36.81
CA ASN A 159 2.76 55.74 -35.89
C ASN A 159 1.20 55.73 -35.93
N VAL A 160 0.56 55.95 -34.77
CA VAL A 160 -0.76 56.60 -34.50
C VAL A 160 -2.07 56.03 -35.11
N ALA A 161 -3.00 55.63 -34.22
CA ALA A 161 -4.37 56.19 -34.05
C ALA A 161 -5.19 55.27 -33.11
N ASP A 162 -5.41 55.70 -31.86
CA ASP A 162 -6.71 56.17 -31.31
C ASP A 162 -7.54 55.02 -30.68
N ASN A 163 -7.68 54.99 -29.35
CA ASN A 163 -8.80 55.57 -28.58
C ASN A 163 -10.14 54.88 -28.94
N GLU A 164 -10.99 54.36 -28.07
CA GLU A 164 -11.21 54.44 -26.62
C GLU A 164 -12.51 53.59 -26.38
N PHE A 165 -12.99 53.50 -25.14
CA PHE A 165 -14.37 53.09 -24.78
C PHE A 165 -14.73 51.59 -24.69
N ILE A 166 -14.52 51.08 -23.47
CA ILE A 166 -15.50 50.21 -22.79
C ILE A 166 -16.90 50.79 -22.98
N LYS A 167 -17.81 50.03 -23.60
CA LYS A 167 -19.25 49.94 -23.26
C LYS A 167 -19.94 48.93 -24.16
N ASN A 168 -20.76 48.10 -23.53
CA ASN A 168 -21.78 47.19 -24.10
C ASN A 168 -21.30 45.76 -24.37
N LEU A 169 -21.29 44.95 -23.31
CA LEU A 169 -21.92 43.64 -23.44
C LEU A 169 -23.05 43.55 -22.40
N LEU A 170 -24.26 43.53 -22.95
CA LEU A 170 -25.56 43.32 -22.33
C LEU A 170 -25.64 41.96 -21.64
#